data_AF-A0A2U2BYW8-F1
#
_entry.id   AF-A0A2U2BYW8-F1
#
_cell.length_a   1.000
_cell.length_b   1.000
_cell.length_c   1.000
_cell.angle_alpha   90.00
_cell.angle_beta   90.00
_cell.angle_gamma   90.00
#
_symmetry.space_group_name_H-M   'P 1'
#
loop_
_entity.id
_entity.type
_entity.pdbx_description
1 polymer ?
#
loop_
_entity_poly.entity_id
_entity_poly.type
_entity_poly.pdbx_seq_one_letter_code
_entity_poly.pdbx_strand_id
1 'polypeptide(L)'
;MKESIFKKNEKKSFAFVEDQNTENNVNELDEFVNSGRGQTKKVLNPKGRPKLEADELKQEQIVIYLTKEQKDEITKKAKQSSLSVSKYVMLKIFGIN
;
A
#
# COMPACT_ATOMS: atom_id res chain seq x y z
N MET A 1 20.80 39.46 45.14
CA MET A 1 20.80 38.05 45.59
C MET A 1 19.35 37.63 45.69
N LYS A 2 18.88 36.71 44.85
CA LYS A 2 17.47 36.26 44.83
C LYS A 2 17.34 35.05 45.75
N GLU A 3 16.66 35.26 46.87
CA GLU A 3 16.36 34.24 47.87
C GLU A 3 15.40 33.21 47.27
N SER A 4 15.80 31.94 47.27
CA SER A 4 14.95 30.85 46.77
C SER A 4 13.88 30.51 47.79
N ILE A 5 12.62 30.63 47.39
CA ILE A 5 11.43 30.21 48.16
C ILE A 5 11.32 28.69 48.09
N PHE A 6 12.18 27.97 48.80
CA PHE A 6 11.96 26.56 49.07
C PHE A 6 11.03 26.46 50.27
N LYS A 7 9.71 26.37 50.01
CA LYS A 7 8.77 25.82 50.99
C LYS A 7 9.22 24.38 51.27
N LYS A 8 9.70 24.15 52.50
CA LYS A 8 9.96 22.81 53.06
C LYS A 8 8.65 22.03 53.03
N ASN A 9 8.42 21.25 51.98
CA ASN A 9 7.33 20.28 51.98
C ASN A 9 7.71 19.18 52.97
N GLU A 10 6.99 19.20 54.10
CA GLU A 10 7.04 18.20 55.16
C GLU A 10 6.87 16.80 54.57
N LYS A 11 7.59 15.85 55.16
CA LYS A 11 7.72 14.45 54.75
C LYS A 11 6.34 13.81 54.51
N LYS A 12 5.88 13.81 53.26
CA LYS A 12 4.77 12.94 52.84
C LYS A 12 5.35 11.54 52.71
N SER A 13 4.97 10.66 53.62
CA SER A 13 5.20 9.23 53.52
C SER A 13 4.58 8.73 52.22
N PHE A 14 5.38 8.05 51.40
CA PHE A 14 4.87 7.31 50.25
C PHE A 14 4.09 6.12 50.79
N ALA A 15 2.76 6.16 50.63
CA ALA A 15 1.95 4.96 50.76
C ALA A 15 2.03 4.24 49.41
N PHE A 16 2.79 3.15 49.34
CA PHE A 16 2.62 2.20 48.26
C PHE A 16 1.29 1.50 48.53
N VAL A 17 0.27 1.84 47.75
CA VAL A 17 -0.89 0.98 47.61
C VAL A 17 -0.43 -0.14 46.70
N GLU A 18 -0.17 -1.32 47.26
CA GLU A 18 -0.06 -2.53 46.46
C GLU A 18 -1.45 -2.76 45.83
N ASP A 19 -1.59 -2.42 44.55
CA ASP A 19 -2.78 -2.74 43.78
C ASP A 19 -2.90 -4.27 43.75
N GLN A 20 -3.86 -4.81 44.49
CA GLN A 20 -4.23 -6.25 44.44
C GLN A 20 -5.00 -6.59 43.15
N ASN A 21 -4.68 -5.94 42.03
CA ASN A 21 -5.22 -6.27 40.71
C ASN A 21 -4.16 -6.98 39.87
N THR A 22 -3.64 -8.09 40.37
CA THR A 22 -2.87 -9.05 39.57
C THR A 22 -3.76 -9.94 38.72
N GLU A 23 -4.81 -9.38 38.09
CA GLU A 23 -5.68 -10.11 37.15
C GLU A 23 -5.99 -9.34 35.85
N ASN A 24 -5.33 -8.19 35.60
CA ASN A 24 -5.60 -7.40 34.39
C ASN A 24 -4.41 -7.33 33.43
N ASN A 25 -3.70 -8.43 33.17
CA ASN A 25 -2.48 -8.38 32.34
C ASN A 25 -2.39 -9.41 31.20
N VAL A 26 -3.45 -10.16 30.91
CA VAL A 26 -3.40 -11.14 29.80
C VAL A 26 -3.64 -10.45 28.44
N ASN A 27 -4.57 -9.49 28.38
CA ASN A 27 -4.91 -8.79 27.13
C ASN A 27 -3.82 -7.78 26.69
N GLU A 28 -3.14 -7.11 27.62
CA GLU A 28 -2.08 -6.14 27.30
C GLU A 28 -0.78 -6.84 26.82
N LEU A 29 -0.46 -8.01 27.39
CA LEU A 29 0.67 -8.83 26.91
C LEU A 29 0.45 -9.34 25.50
N ASP A 30 -0.77 -9.78 25.17
CA ASP A 30 -1.11 -10.18 23.81
C ASP A 30 -1.00 -8.99 22.84
N GLU A 31 -1.39 -7.78 23.23
CA GLU A 31 -1.25 -6.58 22.40
C GLU A 31 0.22 -6.16 22.21
N PHE A 32 1.05 -6.32 23.23
CA PHE A 32 2.51 -6.10 23.16
C PHE A 32 3.20 -7.13 22.26
N VAL A 33 2.89 -8.42 22.40
CA VAL A 33 3.42 -9.51 21.56
C VAL A 33 2.95 -9.35 20.11
N ASN A 34 1.74 -8.85 19.91
CA ASN A 34 1.19 -8.52 18.60
C ASN A 34 1.75 -7.22 18.00
N SER A 35 2.52 -6.39 18.73
CA SER A 35 3.09 -5.15 18.18
C SER A 35 4.51 -5.31 17.58
N GLY A 36 5.07 -6.53 17.62
CA GLY A 36 6.43 -6.83 17.21
C GLY A 36 6.75 -6.55 15.74
N ARG A 37 7.99 -6.12 15.46
CA ARG A 37 8.54 -6.02 14.09
C ARG A 37 8.41 -7.38 13.39
N GLY A 38 7.57 -7.43 12.35
CA GLY A 38 7.31 -8.64 11.57
C GLY A 38 5.87 -9.16 11.66
N GLN A 39 5.01 -8.57 12.50
CA GLN A 39 3.61 -8.96 12.53
C GLN A 39 2.89 -8.56 11.23
N THR A 40 2.20 -9.52 10.61
CA THR A 40 1.39 -9.29 9.41
C THR A 40 0.11 -8.55 9.83
N LYS A 41 0.01 -7.28 9.46
CA LYS A 41 -1.18 -6.47 9.72
C LYS A 41 -2.40 -7.18 9.14
N LYS A 42 -3.40 -7.50 9.98
CA LYS A 42 -4.71 -7.95 9.50
C LYS A 42 -5.26 -6.87 8.59
N VAL A 43 -5.44 -7.18 7.31
CA VAL A 43 -5.92 -6.23 6.31
C VAL A 43 -7.34 -5.82 6.70
N LEU A 44 -7.51 -4.59 7.18
CA LEU A 44 -8.78 -4.05 7.70
C LEU A 44 -9.91 -4.07 6.67
N ASN A 45 -9.57 -4.20 5.38
CA ASN A 45 -10.53 -4.41 4.31
C ASN A 45 -9.91 -5.30 3.21
N PRO A 46 -10.11 -6.64 3.26
CA PRO A 46 -9.54 -7.55 2.26
C PRO A 46 -10.20 -7.41 0.88
N LYS A 47 -11.27 -6.62 0.79
CA LYS A 47 -11.96 -6.30 -0.45
C LYS A 47 -11.13 -5.27 -1.22
N GLY A 48 -10.25 -5.76 -2.08
CA GLY A 48 -9.58 -4.95 -3.10
C GLY A 48 -10.57 -4.33 -4.08
N ARG A 49 -10.08 -3.76 -5.19
CA ARG A 49 -10.95 -3.26 -6.27
C ARG A 49 -11.93 -4.38 -6.68
N PRO A 50 -13.23 -4.10 -6.88
CA PRO A 50 -14.18 -5.06 -7.41
C PRO A 50 -13.60 -5.76 -8.65
N LYS A 51 -13.71 -7.09 -8.69
CA LYS A 51 -13.28 -7.84 -9.87
C LYS A 51 -14.22 -7.47 -11.02
N LEU A 52 -13.62 -7.18 -12.18
CA LEU A 52 -14.41 -7.01 -13.40
C LEU A 52 -15.00 -8.37 -13.78
N GLU A 53 -16.26 -8.38 -14.19
CA GLU A 53 -16.90 -9.59 -14.72
C GLU A 53 -16.24 -9.99 -16.06
N ALA A 54 -16.20 -11.29 -16.35
CA ALA A 54 -15.52 -11.81 -17.54
C ALA A 54 -16.09 -11.25 -18.86
N ASP A 55 -17.37 -10.86 -18.87
CA ASP A 55 -18.04 -10.27 -20.02
C ASP A 55 -17.60 -8.84 -20.33
N GLU A 56 -17.12 -8.10 -19.33
CA GLU A 56 -16.57 -6.74 -19.50
C GLU A 56 -15.10 -6.78 -19.94
N LEU A 57 -14.45 -7.94 -19.84
CA LEU A 57 -13.07 -8.19 -20.23
C LEU A 57 -12.92 -8.67 -21.68
N LYS A 58 -13.97 -8.59 -22.52
CA LYS A 58 -13.93 -9.05 -23.91
C LYS A 58 -12.83 -8.32 -24.69
N GLN A 59 -11.70 -9.00 -24.85
CA GLN A 59 -10.58 -8.57 -25.67
C GLN A 59 -10.75 -9.20 -27.04
N GLU A 60 -11.07 -8.39 -28.04
CA GLU A 60 -11.05 -8.84 -29.43
C GLU A 60 -9.59 -8.92 -29.92
N GLN A 61 -9.22 -10.06 -30.48
CA GLN A 61 -7.88 -10.27 -31.04
C GLN A 61 -7.90 -10.01 -32.54
N ILE A 62 -7.00 -9.16 -33.01
CA ILE A 62 -6.83 -8.86 -34.44
C ILE A 62 -5.48 -9.42 -34.89
N VAL A 63 -5.49 -10.17 -36.00
CA VAL A 63 -4.27 -10.71 -36.63
C VAL A 63 -3.99 -9.92 -37.90
N ILE A 64 -2.80 -9.34 -38.00
CA ILE A 64 -2.35 -8.56 -39.16
C ILE A 64 -1.10 -9.22 -39.72
N TYR A 65 -1.17 -9.63 -40.98
CA TYR A 65 -0.01 -10.16 -41.71
C TYR A 65 0.79 -9.03 -42.32
N LEU A 66 2.09 -9.02 -42.06
CA LEU A 66 3.02 -7.99 -42.52
C LEU A 66 4.23 -8.64 -43.15
N THR A 67 4.81 -7.98 -44.17
CA THR A 67 6.14 -8.34 -44.65
C THR A 67 7.20 -7.95 -43.61
N LYS A 68 8.42 -8.49 -43.75
CA LYS A 68 9.54 -8.16 -42.84
C LYS A 68 9.85 -6.66 -42.86
N GLU A 69 9.92 -6.08 -44.05
CA GLU A 69 10.20 -4.65 -44.24
C GLU A 69 9.14 -3.77 -43.58
N GLN A 70 7.86 -4.09 -43.77
CA GLN A 70 6.74 -3.36 -43.13
C GLN A 70 6.80 -3.45 -41.61
N LYS A 71 7.09 -4.64 -41.07
CA LYS A 71 7.25 -4.84 -39.62
C LYS A 71 8.38 -3.97 -39.06
N ASP A 72 9.51 -3.90 -39.74
CA ASP A 72 10.67 -3.12 -39.29
C ASP A 72 10.39 -1.62 -39.32
N GLU A 73 9.73 -1.13 -40.36
CA GLU A 73 9.28 0.27 -40.44
C GLU A 73 8.32 0.65 -39.32
N ILE A 74 7.29 -0.18 -39.08
CA ILE A 74 6.31 0.06 -38.01
C ILE A 74 7.01 0.04 -36.65
N THR A 75 7.94 -0.90 -36.44
CA THR A 75 8.68 -0.99 -35.17
C THR A 75 9.54 0.25 -34.94
N LYS A 76 10.18 0.79 -35.98
CA LYS A 76 10.95 2.03 -35.89
C LYS A 76 10.07 3.23 -35.55
N LYS A 77 8.92 3.38 -36.23
CA LYS A 77 7.97 4.47 -35.96
C LYS A 77 7.35 4.37 -34.56
N ALA A 78 7.01 3.15 -34.11
CA ALA A 78 6.50 2.92 -32.77
C ALA A 78 7.52 3.34 -31.69
N LYS A 79 8.79 2.96 -31.85
CA LYS A 79 9.89 3.38 -30.97
C LYS A 79 10.09 4.90 -30.96
N GLN A 80 10.02 5.55 -32.11
CA GLN A 80 10.12 7.02 -32.21
C GLN A 80 8.97 7.72 -31.46
N SER A 81 7.78 7.11 -31.46
CA SER A 81 6.62 7.61 -30.69
C SER A 81 6.59 7.17 -29.22
N SER A 82 7.60 6.42 -28.74
CA SER A 82 7.62 5.84 -27.40
C SER A 82 6.42 4.93 -27.08
N LEU A 83 5.90 4.23 -28.10
CA LEU A 83 4.76 3.32 -27.98
C LEU A 83 5.18 1.87 -28.25
N SER A 84 4.43 0.93 -27.69
CA SER A 84 4.49 -0.46 -28.14
C SER A 84 3.99 -0.55 -29.58
N VAL A 85 4.46 -1.55 -30.33
CA VAL A 85 4.03 -1.78 -31.72
C VAL A 85 2.52 -1.96 -31.81
N SER A 86 1.93 -2.73 -30.90
CA SER A 86 0.48 -2.95 -30.83
C SER A 86 -0.29 -1.65 -30.60
N LYS A 87 0.16 -0.83 -29.63
CA LYS A 87 -0.49 0.46 -29.34
C LYS A 87 -0.34 1.43 -30.50
N TYR A 88 0.84 1.52 -31.11
CA TYR A 88 1.07 2.35 -32.28
C TYR A 88 0.14 1.98 -33.45
N VAL A 89 0.01 0.69 -33.74
CA VAL A 89 -0.89 0.18 -34.80
C VAL A 89 -2.34 0.48 -34.46
N MET A 90 -2.76 0.24 -33.22
CA MET A 90 -4.12 0.54 -32.76
C MET A 90 -4.48 2.02 -32.94
N LEU A 91 -3.60 2.93 -32.50
CA LEU A 91 -3.78 4.38 -32.68
C LEU A 91 -3.87 4.76 -34.16
N LYS A 92 -3.05 4.14 -35.01
CA LYS A 92 -3.02 4.45 -36.44
C LYS A 92 -4.24 3.93 -37.21
N ILE A 93 -4.75 2.76 -36.85
CA ILE A 93 -5.91 2.15 -37.52
C ILE A 93 -7.21 2.80 -37.03
N PHE A 94 -7.36 2.98 -35.72
CA PHE A 94 -8.63 3.40 -35.13
C PHE A 94 -8.70 4.89 -34.78
N GLY A 95 -7.57 5.61 -34.78
CA GLY A 95 -7.54 7.05 -34.46
C GLY A 95 -7.93 7.39 -33.02
N ILE A 96 -8.01 6.39 -32.13
CA ILE A 96 -8.45 6.55 -30.75
C ILE A 96 -7.28 7.10 -29.93
N ASN A 97 -7.29 8.39 -29.56
CA ASN A 97 -6.31 8.97 -28.63
C ASN A 97 -6.60 8.58 -27.18
#